data_AF-Q1JR96-F1
#
_entry.id   AF-Q1JR96-F1
#
_cell.length_a   1.000
_cell.length_b   1.000
_cell.length_c   1.000
_cell.angle_alpha   90.00
_cell.angle_beta   90.00
_cell.angle_gamma   90.00
#
_symmetry.space_group_name_H-M   'P 1'
#
loop_
_entity.id
_entity.type
_entity.pdbx_description
1 polymer ?
#
loop_
_entity_poly.entity_id
_entity_poly.type
_entity_poly.pdbx_seq_one_letter_code
_entity_poly.pdbx_strand_id
1 'polypeptide(L)' 'RADPQSPIMWGMAAPLTAAQMQQVADYFSSQKPASGHVYDPKLVAEGKKLYFGGLPDKHMPACMACHGATLAG' A
#
# COMPACT_ATOMS: atom_id res chain seq x y z
N ARG A 1 0.46 2.26 18.68
CA ARG A 1 1.52 1.34 18.20
C ARG A 1 0.86 -0.02 18.06
N ALA A 2 0.75 -0.54 16.84
CA ALA A 2 0.20 -1.86 16.59
C ALA A 2 1.08 -2.91 17.28
N ASP A 3 0.44 -3.97 17.77
CA ASP A 3 1.11 -5.17 18.26
C ASP A 3 2.23 -5.58 17.28
N PRO A 4 3.50 -5.74 17.72
CA PRO A 4 4.58 -6.22 16.87
C PRO A 4 4.28 -7.60 16.26
N GLN A 5 3.32 -8.35 16.83
CA GLN A 5 2.87 -9.63 16.34
C GLN A 5 1.55 -9.48 15.61
N SER A 6 1.62 -9.19 14.29
CA SER A 6 0.43 -9.32 13.44
C SER A 6 -0.13 -10.75 13.55
N PRO A 7 -1.39 -10.94 13.98
CA PRO A 7 -1.96 -12.28 14.15
C PRO A 7 -2.04 -13.07 12.84
N ILE A 8 -1.92 -12.39 11.70
CA ILE A 8 -1.94 -12.98 10.37
C ILE A 8 -0.52 -13.20 9.85
N MET A 9 0.34 -12.16 9.90
CA MET A 9 1.64 -12.22 9.24
C MET A 9 2.77 -12.74 10.12
N TRP A 10 2.66 -12.65 11.45
CA TRP A 10 3.76 -12.99 12.35
C TRP A 10 4.15 -14.46 12.28
N GLY A 11 3.18 -15.37 12.26
CA GLY A 11 3.44 -16.81 12.15
C GLY A 11 4.09 -17.23 10.83
N MET A 12 3.88 -16.44 9.76
CA MET A 12 4.48 -16.69 8.44
C MET A 12 5.89 -16.09 8.33
N ALA A 13 6.08 -14.89 8.89
CA ALA A 13 7.34 -14.14 8.77
C ALA A 13 8.39 -14.53 9.81
N ALA A 14 7.99 -14.91 11.03
CA ALA A 14 8.90 -15.22 12.14
C ALA A 14 9.98 -16.28 11.84
N PRO A 15 9.72 -17.37 11.08
CA PRO A 15 10.76 -18.36 10.79
C PRO A 15 11.69 -17.98 9.63
N LEU A 16 11.44 -16.88 8.91
CA LEU A 16 12.22 -16.53 7.73
C LEU A 16 13.58 -15.95 8.10
N THR A 17 14.62 -16.42 7.40
CA THR A 17 15.93 -15.76 7.39
C THR A 17 15.90 -14.46 6.58
N ALA A 18 16.88 -13.58 6.77
CA ALA A 18 17.01 -12.35 5.98
C ALA A 18 17.11 -12.63 4.46
N ALA A 19 17.82 -13.69 4.07
CA ALA A 19 17.92 -14.10 2.68
C ALA A 19 16.56 -14.53 2.11
N GLN A 20 15.79 -15.32 2.87
CA GLN A 20 14.45 -15.74 2.44
C GLN A 20 13.47 -14.57 2.36
N MET A 21 13.55 -13.60 3.27
CA MET A 21 12.74 -12.38 3.16
C MET A 21 13.04 -11.61 1.87
N GLN A 22 14.33 -11.50 1.49
CA GLN A 22 14.71 -10.88 0.23
C GLN A 22 14.17 -11.67 -0.98
N GLN A 23 14.31 -12.99 -0.98
CA GLN A 23 13.80 -13.84 -2.06
C GLN A 23 12.29 -13.71 -2.24
N VAL A 24 11.53 -13.64 -1.13
CA VAL A 24 10.08 -13.41 -1.15
C VAL A 24 9.76 -12.02 -1.72
N ALA A 25 10.49 -10.98 -1.31
CA ALA A 25 10.32 -9.63 -1.85
C ALA A 25 10.60 -9.57 -3.36
N ASP A 26 11.69 -10.19 -3.82
CA ASP A 26 12.05 -10.26 -5.23
C ASP A 26 10.96 -10.98 -6.04
N TYR A 27 10.48 -12.13 -5.54
CA TYR A 27 9.42 -12.89 -6.19
C TYR A 27 8.13 -12.07 -6.34
N PHE A 28 7.62 -11.46 -5.27
CA PHE A 28 6.36 -10.71 -5.34
C PHE A 28 6.49 -9.38 -6.10
N SER A 29 7.62 -8.69 -6.01
CA SER A 29 7.86 -7.45 -6.77
C SER A 29 7.92 -7.68 -8.29
N SER A 30 8.31 -8.89 -8.72
CA SER A 30 8.39 -9.25 -10.14
C SER A 30 7.04 -9.59 -10.77
N GLN A 31 6.00 -9.79 -9.96
CA GLN A 31 4.68 -10.17 -10.45
C GLN A 31 3.94 -8.99 -11.06
N LYS A 32 3.17 -9.27 -12.13
CA LYS A 32 2.28 -8.27 -12.72
C LYS A 32 1.10 -8.01 -11.76
N PRO A 33 0.83 -6.75 -11.39
CA PRO A 33 -0.30 -6.43 -10.53
C PRO A 33 -1.62 -6.87 -11.16
N ALA A 34 -2.52 -7.40 -10.34
CA ALA A 34 -3.89 -7.64 -10.75
C ALA A 34 -4.59 -6.32 -11.09
N SER A 35 -5.49 -6.34 -12.07
CA SER A 35 -6.34 -5.19 -12.35
C SER A 35 -7.23 -4.90 -11.14
N GLY A 36 -7.25 -3.65 -10.69
CA GLY A 36 -8.16 -3.21 -9.64
C GLY A 36 -9.62 -3.37 -10.05
N HIS A 37 -10.48 -3.71 -9.09
CA HIS A 37 -11.92 -3.74 -9.29
C HIS A 37 -12.55 -2.46 -8.75
N VAL A 38 -13.35 -1.77 -9.57
CA VAL A 38 -14.08 -0.57 -9.16
C VAL A 38 -15.47 -0.98 -8.69
N TYR A 39 -15.69 -0.94 -7.38
CA TYR A 39 -16.98 -1.26 -6.77
C TYR A 39 -17.96 -0.08 -6.83
N ASP A 40 -17.51 1.15 -6.53
CA ASP A 40 -18.31 2.38 -6.61
C ASP A 40 -17.52 3.50 -7.30
N PRO A 41 -17.92 3.94 -8.50
CA PRO A 41 -17.28 5.03 -9.22
C PRO A 41 -17.26 6.37 -8.47
N LYS A 42 -18.26 6.65 -7.62
CA LYS A 42 -18.31 7.90 -6.84
C LYS A 42 -17.22 7.94 -5.77
N LEU A 43 -17.07 6.83 -5.03
CA LEU A 43 -15.99 6.71 -4.05
C LEU A 43 -14.61 6.75 -4.70
N VAL A 44 -14.45 6.17 -5.89
CA VAL A 44 -13.19 6.30 -6.66
C VAL A 44 -12.91 7.75 -7.03
N ALA A 45 -13.92 8.51 -7.48
CA ALA A 45 -13.75 9.92 -7.82
C ALA A 45 -13.40 10.78 -6.59
N GLU A 46 -13.99 10.51 -5.44
CA GLU A 46 -13.67 11.19 -4.18
C GLU A 46 -12.26 10.84 -3.70
N GLY A 47 -11.90 9.55 -3.70
CA GLY A 47 -10.56 9.09 -3.36
C GLY A 47 -9.48 9.71 -4.25
N LYS A 48 -9.78 9.89 -5.55
CA LYS A 48 -8.88 10.60 -6.48
C LYS A 48 -8.62 12.04 -6.04
N LYS A 49 -9.65 12.79 -5.60
CA LYS A 49 -9.46 14.16 -5.10
C LYS A 49 -8.53 14.19 -3.88
N LEU A 50 -8.70 13.27 -2.94
CA LEU A 50 -7.84 13.16 -1.76
C LEU A 50 -6.41 12.76 -2.11
N TYR A 51 -6.24 11.84 -3.06
CA TYR A 51 -4.92 11.37 -3.48
C TYR A 51 -4.04 12.50 -4.03
N PHE A 52 -4.63 13.35 -4.88
CA PHE A 52 -3.92 14.46 -5.52
C PHE A 52 -3.93 15.76 -4.70
N GLY A 53 -4.98 16.00 -3.90
CA GLY A 53 -5.17 17.28 -3.18
C GLY A 53 -4.92 17.22 -1.68
N GLY A 54 -4.92 16.02 -1.08
CA GLY A 54 -4.94 15.87 0.37
C GLY A 54 -6.21 16.44 1.00
N LEU A 55 -6.12 16.80 2.27
CA LEU A 55 -7.14 17.50 3.03
C LEU A 55 -6.47 18.47 4.03
N PRO A 56 -6.06 19.67 3.58
CA PRO A 56 -5.26 20.60 4.37
C PRO A 56 -5.90 21.02 5.70
N ASP A 57 -7.23 21.20 5.70
CA ASP A 57 -8.00 21.55 6.90
C ASP A 57 -7.94 20.48 7.99
N LYS A 58 -7.59 19.23 7.63
CA LYS A 58 -7.35 18.11 8.54
C LYS A 58 -5.87 17.76 8.66
N HIS A 59 -4.98 18.65 8.21
CA HIS A 59 -3.53 18.43 8.20
C HIS A 59 -3.11 17.16 7.45
N MET A 60 -3.87 16.77 6.42
CA MET A 60 -3.55 15.61 5.59
C MET A 60 -2.90 16.09 4.28
N PRO A 61 -1.61 15.84 4.06
CA PRO A 61 -0.98 16.16 2.78
C PRO A 61 -1.55 15.27 1.66
N ALA A 62 -1.33 15.68 0.42
CA ALA A 62 -1.68 14.85 -0.73
C ALA A 62 -0.85 13.56 -0.73
N CYS A 63 -1.52 12.41 -0.92
CA CYS A 63 -0.86 11.10 -0.97
C CYS A 63 0.21 11.05 -2.07
N MET A 64 -0.03 11.73 -3.20
CA MET A 64 0.89 11.76 -4.34
C MET A 64 2.27 12.34 -4.02
N ALA A 65 2.40 13.09 -2.92
CA ALA A 65 3.68 13.69 -2.53
C ALA A 65 4.74 12.61 -2.19
N CYS A 66 4.31 11.43 -1.74
CA CYS A 66 5.19 10.31 -1.40
C CYS A 66 4.87 9.00 -2.12
N HIS A 67 3.69 8.87 -2.75
CA HIS A 67 3.27 7.68 -3.50
C HIS A 67 3.24 7.89 -5.03
N GLY A 68 3.79 9.01 -5.51
CA GLY A 68 3.90 9.38 -6.92
C GLY A 68 2.62 9.92 -7.56
N ALA A 69 2.70 10.48 -8.76
CA ALA A 69 1.50 10.91 -9.50
C ALA A 69 0.80 9.74 -10.24
N THR A 70 1.52 8.64 -10.44
CA THR A 70 1.09 7.45 -11.20
C THR A 70 0.70 6.28 -10.31
N LEU A 71 0.62 6.46 -8.98
CA LEU A 71 0.31 5.40 -8.00
C LEU A 71 1.36 4.28 -7.95
N ALA A 72 2.59 4.56 -8.41
CA ALA A 72 3.67 3.56 -8.50
C ALA A 72 4.63 3.56 -7.29
N GLY A 73 4.41 4.46 -6.32
CA GLY A 73 5.36 4.71 -5.23
C GLY A 73 6.18 5.96 -5.50
#